data_AF-A0A6G0HES5-F1
#
_entry.id   AF-A0A6G0HES5-F1
#
_cell.length_a   1.000
_cell.length_b   1.000
_cell.length_c   1.000
_cell.angle_alpha   90.00
_cell.angle_beta   90.00
_cell.angle_gamma   90.00
#
_symmetry.space_group_name_H-M   'P 1'
#
loop_
_entity.id
_entity.type
_entity.pdbx_description
1 polymer ?
#
loop_
_entity_poly.entity_id
_entity_poly.type
_entity_poly.pdbx_seq_one_letter_code
_entity_poly.pdbx_strand_id
1 'polypeptide(L)'
;MHRSLVFRGEMVAIRAEISKCVDYMEKDENRVEEVDSRLSSSVSKLAEKHAQLEDKIADMEDRLRRDNIRVHGVPENAETLNVLVFLTDAIPRWFPNLGPVEIMRAHRLGAPKEDANGKPVSRTIIFKLLRFTDRDRILKAARGAAVEMEGRPIRFTPDYSPHTFRRRLAFSEAMDALQKLNFRTFLLYPAKLKHRRILWAGLTAAKKMLALRWQPPHSLAWQQWANSFLEIVLMEWSVARMHGANHKTLQGWEAAHKLVKERVQHGRS
;
A
#
# COMPACT_ATOMS: atom_id res chain seq x y z
N MET A 1 0.02 49.09 -65.20
CA MET A 1 0.03 49.75 -63.87
C MET A 1 -1.25 49.50 -63.06
N HIS A 2 -2.46 49.67 -63.64
CA HIS A 2 -3.74 49.48 -62.92
C HIS A 2 -3.93 48.09 -62.27
N ARG A 3 -3.69 46.98 -62.99
CA ARG A 3 -3.76 45.61 -62.42
C ARG A 3 -2.83 45.36 -61.23
N SER A 4 -1.66 46.01 -61.20
CA SER A 4 -0.71 45.90 -60.09
C SER A 4 -1.17 46.64 -58.84
N LEU A 5 -1.87 47.76 -59.00
CA LEU A 5 -2.47 48.52 -57.90
C LEU A 5 -3.65 47.76 -57.27
N VAL A 6 -4.51 47.14 -58.10
CA VAL A 6 -5.63 46.31 -57.63
C VAL A 6 -5.12 45.12 -56.81
N PHE A 7 -4.16 44.37 -57.35
CA PHE A 7 -3.53 43.25 -56.66
C PHE A 7 -2.89 43.67 -55.33
N ARG A 8 -2.26 44.85 -55.27
CA ARG A 8 -1.68 45.39 -54.04
C ARG A 8 -2.76 45.72 -53.00
N GLY A 9 -3.92 46.25 -53.42
CA GLY A 9 -5.06 46.50 -52.54
C GLY A 9 -5.66 45.22 -51.96
N GLU A 10 -5.84 44.19 -52.79
CA GLU A 10 -6.31 42.86 -52.36
C GLU A 10 -5.33 42.21 -51.37
N MET A 11 -4.02 42.29 -51.64
CA MET A 11 -2.98 41.78 -50.73
C MET A 11 -2.98 42.48 -49.37
N VAL A 12 -3.28 43.79 -49.32
CA VAL A 12 -3.40 44.53 -48.06
C VAL A 12 -4.66 44.13 -47.29
N ALA A 13 -5.79 43.94 -47.98
CA ALA A 13 -7.02 43.45 -47.37
C ALA A 13 -6.85 42.04 -46.79
N ILE A 14 -6.26 41.12 -47.55
CA ILE A 14 -5.95 39.76 -47.09
C ILE A 14 -5.01 39.80 -45.87
N ARG A 15 -3.98 40.65 -45.89
CA ARG A 15 -3.08 40.80 -44.73
C ARG A 15 -3.81 41.28 -43.48
N ALA A 16 -4.76 42.21 -43.64
CA ALA A 16 -5.56 42.71 -42.52
C ALA A 16 -6.50 41.63 -41.95
N GLU A 17 -7.12 40.81 -42.81
CA GLU A 17 -7.94 39.68 -42.39
C GLU A 17 -7.12 38.58 -41.71
N ILE A 18 -5.94 38.26 -42.25
CA ILE A 18 -4.99 37.33 -41.61
C ILE A 18 -4.58 37.84 -40.23
N SER A 19 -4.27 39.14 -40.10
CA SER A 19 -3.91 39.74 -38.81
C SER A 19 -5.02 39.55 -37.78
N LYS A 20 -6.28 39.85 -38.15
CA LYS A 20 -7.43 39.63 -37.26
C LYS A 20 -7.59 38.15 -36.90
N CYS A 21 -7.40 37.25 -37.86
CA CYS A 21 -7.48 35.80 -37.62
C CYS A 21 -6.44 35.34 -36.61
N VAL A 22 -5.20 35.82 -36.73
CA VAL A 22 -4.12 35.54 -35.77
C VAL A 22 -4.48 36.06 -34.37
N ASP A 23 -4.99 37.28 -34.26
CA ASP A 23 -5.41 37.85 -32.96
C ASP A 23 -6.54 37.00 -32.30
N TYR A 24 -7.49 36.51 -33.10
CA TYR A 24 -8.53 35.60 -32.60
C TYR A 24 -7.97 34.25 -32.18
N MET A 25 -7.04 33.68 -32.95
CA MET A 25 -6.38 32.42 -32.63
C MET A 25 -5.58 32.53 -31.32
N GLU A 26 -4.81 33.61 -31.14
CA GLU A 26 -4.06 33.85 -29.90
C GLU A 26 -5.01 33.99 -28.69
N LYS A 27 -6.13 34.68 -28.86
CA LYS A 27 -7.14 34.80 -27.80
C LYS A 27 -7.77 33.44 -27.45
N ASP A 28 -8.10 32.62 -28.44
CA ASP A 28 -8.68 31.31 -28.19
C ASP A 28 -7.65 30.33 -27.62
N GLU A 29 -6.39 30.40 -28.02
CA GLU A 29 -5.28 29.63 -27.43
C GLU A 29 -5.13 29.95 -25.93
N ASN A 30 -5.09 31.23 -25.57
CA ASN A 30 -5.05 31.66 -24.17
C ASN A 30 -6.28 31.16 -23.37
N ARG A 31 -7.47 31.17 -23.97
CA ARG A 31 -8.70 30.65 -23.33
C ARG A 31 -8.64 29.13 -23.14
N VAL A 32 -8.08 28.41 -24.12
CA VAL A 32 -7.89 26.96 -24.03
C VAL A 32 -6.89 26.63 -22.92
N GLU A 33 -5.77 27.36 -22.82
CA GLU A 33 -4.79 27.16 -21.76
C GLU A 33 -5.38 27.44 -20.36
N GLU A 34 -6.19 28.50 -20.22
CA GLU A 34 -6.90 28.78 -18.96
C GLU A 34 -7.87 27.63 -18.61
N VAL A 35 -8.66 27.15 -19.58
CA VAL A 35 -9.60 26.04 -19.36
C VAL A 35 -8.86 24.76 -19.00
N ASP A 36 -7.75 24.44 -19.67
CA ASP A 36 -6.97 23.24 -19.42
C ASP A 36 -6.32 23.25 -18.04
N SER A 37 -5.74 24.38 -17.63
CA SER A 37 -5.18 24.53 -16.28
C SER A 37 -6.25 24.38 -15.18
N ARG A 38 -7.45 24.96 -15.39
CA ARG A 38 -8.58 24.83 -14.47
C ARG A 38 -9.09 23.39 -14.42
N LEU A 39 -9.19 22.72 -15.57
CA LEU A 39 -9.62 21.34 -15.65
C LEU A 39 -8.61 20.41 -14.95
N SER A 40 -7.33 20.54 -15.25
CA SER A 40 -6.24 19.79 -14.61
C SER A 40 -6.26 19.93 -13.08
N SER A 41 -6.41 21.16 -12.58
CA SER A 41 -6.53 21.41 -11.14
C SER A 41 -7.77 20.76 -10.52
N SER A 42 -8.89 20.74 -11.24
CA SER A 42 -10.15 20.18 -10.77
C SER A 42 -10.11 18.66 -10.76
N VAL A 43 -9.53 18.04 -11.80
CA VAL A 43 -9.30 16.60 -11.89
C VAL A 43 -8.38 16.13 -10.77
N SER A 44 -7.30 16.86 -10.49
CA SER A 44 -6.38 16.55 -9.40
C SER A 44 -7.09 16.59 -8.03
N LYS A 45 -7.86 17.65 -7.75
CA LYS A 45 -8.65 17.77 -6.51
C LYS A 45 -9.70 16.66 -6.39
N LEU A 46 -10.36 16.31 -7.49
CA LEU A 46 -11.37 15.26 -7.50
C LEU A 46 -10.74 13.88 -7.25
N ALA A 47 -9.59 13.59 -7.86
CA ALA A 47 -8.84 12.36 -7.63
C ALA A 47 -8.40 12.24 -6.16
N GLU A 48 -7.92 13.33 -5.56
CA GLU A 48 -7.57 13.36 -4.14
C GLU A 48 -8.80 13.08 -3.24
N LYS A 49 -9.93 13.74 -3.52
CA LYS A 49 -11.17 13.51 -2.77
C LYS A 49 -11.70 12.10 -2.93
N HIS A 50 -11.63 11.54 -4.13
CA HIS A 50 -12.01 10.15 -4.40
C HIS A 50 -11.18 9.20 -3.55
N ALA A 51 -9.85 9.34 -3.56
CA ALA A 51 -8.96 8.52 -2.74
C ALA A 51 -9.24 8.65 -1.23
N GLN A 52 -9.50 9.87 -0.75
CA GLN A 52 -9.88 10.12 0.65
C GLN A 52 -11.20 9.41 1.02
N LEU A 53 -12.19 9.42 0.13
CA LEU A 53 -13.47 8.77 0.34
C LEU A 53 -13.35 7.25 0.31
N GLU A 54 -12.57 6.69 -0.62
CA GLU A 54 -12.30 5.25 -0.68
C GLU A 54 -11.64 4.74 0.60
N ASP A 55 -10.62 5.44 1.09
CA ASP A 55 -9.95 5.08 2.34
C ASP A 55 -10.89 5.20 3.55
N LYS A 56 -11.76 6.21 3.58
CA LYS A 56 -12.76 6.37 4.65
C LYS A 56 -13.82 5.27 4.63
N ILE A 57 -14.32 4.92 3.44
CA ILE A 57 -15.29 3.83 3.26
C ILE A 57 -14.66 2.51 3.71
N ALA A 58 -13.43 2.23 3.26
CA ALA A 58 -12.71 1.04 3.65
C ALA A 58 -12.51 0.93 5.17
N ASP A 59 -12.11 2.03 5.83
CA ASP A 59 -11.94 2.04 7.30
C ASP A 59 -13.27 1.82 8.04
N MET A 60 -14.37 2.41 7.57
CA MET A 60 -15.70 2.16 8.15
C MET A 60 -16.11 0.69 7.98
N GLU A 61 -15.95 0.11 6.79
CA GLU A 61 -16.25 -1.29 6.54
C GLU A 61 -15.39 -2.22 7.42
N ASP A 62 -14.09 -1.97 7.50
CA ASP A 62 -13.16 -2.78 8.29
C ASP A 62 -13.49 -2.72 9.79
N ARG A 63 -13.91 -1.55 10.31
CA ARG A 63 -14.39 -1.42 11.69
C ARG A 63 -15.66 -2.23 11.94
N LEU A 64 -16.58 -2.29 10.99
CA LEU A 64 -17.80 -3.10 11.09
C LEU A 64 -17.53 -4.60 11.02
N ARG A 65 -16.46 -4.99 10.31
CA ARG A 65 -16.02 -6.38 10.10
C ARG A 65 -14.98 -6.87 11.10
N ARG A 66 -14.49 -6.00 11.99
CA ARG A 66 -13.39 -6.31 12.92
C ARG A 66 -13.63 -7.51 13.84
N ASP A 67 -14.88 -7.88 14.07
CA ASP A 67 -15.28 -9.00 14.92
C ASP A 67 -15.54 -10.29 14.12
N ASN A 68 -15.43 -10.21 12.79
CA ASN A 68 -15.71 -11.33 11.89
C ASN A 68 -14.45 -12.15 11.60
N ILE A 69 -14.65 -13.45 11.38
CA ILE A 69 -13.64 -14.38 10.88
C ILE A 69 -14.22 -15.12 9.67
N ARG A 70 -13.36 -15.37 8.68
CA ARG A 70 -13.61 -16.26 7.55
C ARG A 70 -12.87 -17.58 7.74
N VAL A 71 -13.58 -18.69 7.59
CA VAL A 71 -13.06 -20.06 7.63
C VAL A 71 -13.16 -20.66 6.25
N HIS A 72 -12.06 -21.21 5.76
CA HIS A 72 -11.95 -21.85 4.46
C HIS A 72 -11.64 -23.33 4.61
N GLY A 73 -12.11 -24.15 3.68
CA GLY A 73 -11.75 -25.56 3.61
C GLY A 73 -12.66 -26.49 4.42
N VAL A 74 -13.77 -26.00 4.96
CA VAL A 74 -14.79 -26.84 5.63
C VAL A 74 -15.69 -27.48 4.56
N PRO A 75 -15.67 -28.82 4.35
CA PRO A 75 -16.59 -29.52 3.47
C PRO A 75 -18.04 -29.03 3.59
N GLU A 76 -18.74 -28.94 2.46
CA GLU A 76 -20.18 -28.66 2.46
C GLU A 76 -20.91 -29.79 3.19
N ASN A 77 -22.01 -29.45 3.89
CA ASN A 77 -22.85 -30.37 4.64
C ASN A 77 -22.16 -31.08 5.83
N ALA A 78 -20.92 -30.69 6.19
CA ALA A 78 -20.32 -31.10 7.46
C ALA A 78 -21.08 -30.54 8.68
N GLU A 79 -21.85 -29.46 8.47
CA GLU A 79 -22.69 -28.89 9.49
C GLU A 79 -24.00 -29.67 9.57
N THR A 80 -24.15 -30.52 10.59
CA THR A 80 -25.32 -31.40 10.74
C THR A 80 -26.64 -30.63 10.82
N LEU A 81 -26.68 -29.52 11.57
CA LEU A 81 -27.88 -28.72 11.80
C LEU A 81 -27.71 -27.27 11.34
N ASN A 82 -26.73 -26.58 11.93
CA ASN A 82 -26.47 -25.17 11.68
C ASN A 82 -24.97 -24.91 11.83
N VAL A 83 -24.44 -24.05 10.96
CA VAL A 83 -23.07 -23.54 10.99
C VAL A 83 -22.69 -22.99 12.37
N LEU A 84 -23.62 -22.32 13.05
CA LEU A 84 -23.37 -21.78 14.39
C LEU A 84 -23.12 -22.90 15.42
N VAL A 85 -23.96 -23.94 15.42
CA VAL A 85 -23.82 -25.08 16.34
C VAL A 85 -22.52 -25.83 16.04
N PHE A 86 -22.24 -26.07 14.76
CA PHE A 86 -21.00 -26.68 14.30
C PHE A 86 -19.77 -25.92 14.81
N LEU A 87 -19.70 -24.60 14.61
CA LEU A 87 -18.56 -23.80 15.06
C LEU A 87 -18.44 -23.71 16.59
N THR A 88 -19.57 -23.68 17.30
CA THR A 88 -19.58 -23.63 18.77
C THR A 88 -18.93 -24.87 19.38
N ASP A 89 -19.13 -26.03 18.75
CA ASP A 89 -18.52 -27.30 19.16
C ASP A 89 -17.10 -27.48 18.56
N ALA A 90 -16.88 -27.07 17.31
CA ALA A 90 -15.61 -27.27 16.62
C ALA A 90 -14.48 -26.36 17.12
N ILE A 91 -14.75 -25.08 17.44
CA ILE A 91 -13.70 -24.13 17.86
C ILE A 91 -12.98 -24.59 19.13
N PRO A 92 -13.67 -25.00 20.22
CA PRO A 92 -13.01 -25.56 21.39
C PRO A 92 -12.21 -26.83 21.11
N ARG A 93 -12.68 -27.70 20.19
CA ARG A 93 -11.96 -28.91 19.78
C ARG A 93 -10.69 -28.60 19.01
N TRP A 94 -10.74 -27.63 18.09
CA TRP A 94 -9.57 -27.19 17.32
C TRP A 94 -8.60 -26.36 18.16
N PHE A 95 -9.09 -25.60 19.15
CA PHE A 95 -8.30 -24.72 19.99
C PHE A 95 -8.65 -24.89 21.49
N PRO A 96 -8.19 -25.98 22.14
CA PRO A 96 -8.57 -26.29 23.53
C PRO A 96 -8.19 -25.21 24.55
N ASN A 97 -7.08 -24.49 24.32
CA ASN A 97 -6.54 -23.47 25.23
C ASN A 97 -7.13 -22.07 25.02
N LEU A 98 -8.17 -21.93 24.19
CA LEU A 98 -8.71 -20.64 23.79
C LEU A 98 -9.56 -19.99 24.90
N GLY A 99 -10.20 -20.80 25.74
CA GLY A 99 -11.23 -20.38 26.69
C GLY A 99 -12.60 -20.20 26.03
N PRO A 100 -13.62 -19.72 26.77
CA PRO A 100 -14.98 -19.55 26.25
C PRO A 100 -15.03 -18.46 25.19
N VAL A 101 -15.83 -18.70 24.15
CA VAL A 101 -16.04 -17.82 23.01
C VAL A 101 -17.52 -17.73 22.69
N GLU A 102 -18.00 -16.52 22.42
CA GLU A 102 -19.39 -16.24 22.07
C GLU A 102 -19.51 -15.88 20.58
N ILE A 103 -20.16 -16.76 19.82
CA ILE A 103 -20.43 -16.57 18.39
C ILE A 103 -21.85 -16.00 18.26
N MET A 104 -21.97 -14.80 17.69
CA MET A 104 -23.27 -14.13 17.51
C MET A 104 -24.03 -14.64 16.29
N ARG A 105 -23.31 -14.89 15.19
CA ARG A 105 -23.90 -15.36 13.92
C ARG A 105 -22.85 -16.11 13.11
N ALA A 106 -23.28 -17.10 12.35
CA ALA A 106 -22.44 -17.84 11.41
C ALA A 106 -23.26 -18.28 10.19
N HIS A 107 -22.67 -18.22 9.01
CA HIS A 107 -23.29 -18.70 7.76
C HIS A 107 -22.23 -18.93 6.68
N ARG A 108 -22.60 -19.67 5.63
CA ARG A 108 -21.78 -19.84 4.41
C ARG A 108 -21.97 -18.65 3.47
N LEU A 109 -20.88 -18.23 2.83
CA LEU A 109 -20.87 -17.14 1.86
C LEU A 109 -21.20 -17.65 0.45
N GLY A 110 -22.13 -16.97 -0.22
CA GLY A 110 -22.49 -17.22 -1.61
C GLY A 110 -23.39 -18.44 -1.83
N ALA A 111 -23.82 -18.60 -3.08
CA ALA A 111 -24.65 -19.72 -3.51
C ALA A 111 -23.84 -21.03 -3.56
N PRO A 112 -24.46 -22.20 -3.28
CA PRO A 112 -23.85 -23.50 -3.51
C PRO A 112 -23.29 -23.63 -4.92
N LYS A 113 -22.14 -24.29 -5.05
CA LYS A 113 -21.47 -24.54 -6.33
C LYS A 113 -20.94 -25.96 -6.37
N GLU A 114 -20.90 -26.53 -7.56
CA GLU A 114 -20.33 -27.83 -7.83
C GLU A 114 -19.08 -27.69 -8.70
N ASP A 115 -18.14 -28.62 -8.56
CA ASP A 115 -16.98 -28.73 -9.42
C ASP A 115 -17.34 -29.45 -10.74
N ALA A 116 -16.36 -29.59 -11.64
CA ALA A 116 -16.55 -30.26 -12.93
C ALA A 116 -17.00 -31.75 -12.81
N ASN A 117 -16.83 -32.35 -11.63
CA ASN A 117 -17.21 -33.72 -11.33
C ASN A 117 -18.53 -33.80 -10.54
N GLY A 118 -19.28 -32.70 -10.43
CA GLY A 118 -20.53 -32.62 -9.67
C GLY A 118 -20.35 -32.67 -8.14
N LYS A 119 -19.12 -32.52 -7.63
CA LYS A 119 -18.89 -32.50 -6.18
C LYS A 119 -19.06 -31.09 -5.62
N PRO A 120 -19.67 -30.94 -4.44
CA PRO A 120 -19.89 -29.63 -3.84
C PRO A 120 -18.56 -28.96 -3.47
N VAL A 121 -18.39 -27.72 -3.92
CA VAL A 121 -17.24 -26.87 -3.60
C VAL A 121 -17.44 -26.27 -2.21
N SER A 122 -16.44 -26.42 -1.34
CA SER A 122 -16.43 -25.83 0.00
C SER A 122 -16.57 -24.30 -0.06
N ARG A 123 -17.71 -23.77 0.38
CA ARG A 123 -17.88 -22.33 0.56
C ARG A 123 -17.18 -21.85 1.83
N THR A 124 -16.68 -20.63 1.78
CA THR A 124 -16.17 -19.93 2.96
C THR A 124 -17.30 -19.73 3.95
N ILE A 125 -17.07 -20.12 5.20
CA ILE A 125 -17.93 -19.76 6.33
C ILE A 125 -17.48 -18.41 6.86
N ILE A 126 -18.43 -17.52 7.13
CA ILE A 126 -18.18 -16.30 7.88
C ILE A 126 -18.95 -16.36 9.19
N PHE A 127 -18.29 -15.97 10.29
CA PHE A 127 -18.95 -15.83 11.57
C PHE A 127 -18.50 -14.57 12.29
N LYS A 128 -19.40 -14.02 13.10
CA LYS A 128 -19.16 -12.82 13.90
C LYS A 128 -19.14 -13.19 15.37
N LEU A 129 -18.12 -12.69 16.06
CA LEU A 129 -17.93 -12.84 17.48
C LEU A 129 -18.51 -11.65 18.24
N LEU A 130 -18.81 -11.85 19.52
CA LEU A 130 -19.25 -10.75 20.39
C LEU A 130 -18.12 -9.73 20.63
N ARG A 131 -16.87 -10.20 20.75
CA ARG A 131 -15.70 -9.38 21.11
C ARG A 131 -14.57 -9.56 20.10
N PHE A 132 -13.96 -8.44 19.67
CA PHE A 132 -12.76 -8.47 18.80
C PHE A 132 -11.57 -9.19 19.45
N THR A 133 -11.47 -9.20 20.78
CA THR A 133 -10.41 -9.91 21.50
C THR A 133 -10.47 -11.41 21.27
N ASP A 134 -11.68 -11.95 21.18
CA ASP A 134 -11.92 -13.38 20.95
C ASP A 134 -11.54 -13.72 19.50
N ARG A 135 -11.82 -12.79 18.58
CA ARG A 135 -11.36 -12.87 17.19
C ARG A 135 -9.84 -12.98 17.10
N ASP A 136 -9.13 -12.10 17.79
CA ASP A 136 -7.66 -12.08 17.76
C ASP A 136 -7.04 -13.31 18.42
N ARG A 137 -7.66 -13.82 19.50
CA ARG A 137 -7.25 -15.09 20.13
C ARG A 137 -7.38 -16.25 19.14
N ILE A 138 -8.52 -16.38 18.45
CA ILE A 138 -8.73 -17.45 17.46
C ILE A 138 -7.70 -17.35 16.33
N LEU A 139 -7.54 -16.17 15.73
CA LEU A 139 -6.57 -15.98 14.63
C LEU A 139 -5.12 -16.18 15.08
N LYS A 140 -4.80 -15.97 16.36
CA LYS A 140 -3.49 -16.29 16.92
C LYS A 140 -3.31 -17.80 17.08
N ALA A 141 -4.32 -18.49 17.62
CA ALA A 141 -4.30 -19.94 17.78
C ALA A 141 -4.18 -20.67 16.42
N ALA A 142 -4.97 -20.25 15.44
CA ALA A 142 -4.95 -20.80 14.07
C ALA A 142 -3.64 -20.59 13.31
N ARG A 143 -2.80 -19.62 13.72
CA ARG A 143 -1.45 -19.44 13.16
C ARG A 143 -0.42 -20.38 13.79
N GLY A 144 -0.68 -20.86 15.00
CA GLY A 144 0.22 -21.76 15.74
C GLY A 144 -0.12 -23.24 15.59
N ALA A 145 -1.36 -23.57 15.22
CA ALA A 145 -1.83 -24.94 15.05
C ALA A 145 -2.42 -25.14 13.65
N ALA A 146 -1.99 -26.20 12.97
CA ALA A 146 -2.66 -26.67 11.77
C ALA A 146 -3.98 -27.35 12.16
N VAL A 147 -5.07 -26.91 11.56
CA VAL A 147 -6.40 -27.52 11.74
C VAL A 147 -6.73 -28.24 10.46
N GLU A 148 -7.15 -29.50 10.55
CA GLU A 148 -7.52 -30.32 9.41
C GLU A 148 -8.85 -31.02 9.67
N MET A 149 -9.61 -31.25 8.60
CA MET A 149 -10.84 -32.02 8.62
C MET A 149 -10.93 -32.84 7.34
N GLU A 150 -11.15 -34.15 7.46
CA GLU A 150 -11.16 -35.09 6.32
C GLU A 150 -9.89 -35.00 5.44
N GLY A 151 -8.73 -34.79 6.08
CA GLY A 151 -7.45 -34.61 5.37
C GLY A 151 -7.32 -33.29 4.61
N ARG A 152 -8.24 -32.34 4.78
CA ARG A 152 -8.18 -31.00 4.18
C ARG A 152 -7.81 -29.94 5.22
N PRO A 153 -6.87 -29.03 4.90
CA PRO A 153 -6.50 -27.97 5.83
C PRO A 153 -7.59 -26.91 5.93
N ILE A 154 -7.98 -26.59 7.17
CA ILE A 154 -8.89 -25.50 7.50
C ILE A 154 -8.08 -24.25 7.77
N ARG A 155 -8.41 -23.15 7.08
CA ARG A 155 -7.71 -21.87 7.22
C ARG A 155 -8.62 -20.80 7.80
N PHE A 156 -8.12 -20.11 8.83
CA PHE A 156 -8.80 -18.98 9.45
C PHE A 156 -8.17 -17.68 8.99
N THR A 157 -9.00 -16.75 8.52
CA THR A 157 -8.56 -15.45 8.02
C THR A 157 -9.45 -14.32 8.57
N PRO A 158 -8.89 -13.14 8.83
CA PRO A 158 -9.68 -11.95 9.14
C PRO A 158 -10.55 -11.54 7.94
N ASP A 159 -11.72 -10.99 8.22
CA ASP A 159 -12.64 -10.42 7.22
C ASP A 159 -12.31 -8.94 6.98
N TYR A 160 -11.64 -8.63 5.87
CA TYR A 160 -11.34 -7.25 5.48
C TYR A 160 -12.31 -6.74 4.41
N SER A 161 -12.38 -5.41 4.28
CA SER A 161 -12.94 -4.71 3.13
C SER A 161 -12.21 -5.13 1.84
N PRO A 162 -12.88 -5.10 0.67
CA PRO A 162 -12.22 -5.42 -0.61
C PRO A 162 -11.01 -4.53 -0.88
N HIS A 163 -11.08 -3.25 -0.50
CA HIS A 163 -9.98 -2.28 -0.64
C HIS A 163 -8.77 -2.70 0.19
N THR A 164 -8.96 -2.95 1.49
CA THR A 164 -7.89 -3.39 2.37
C THR A 164 -7.33 -4.74 1.94
N PHE A 165 -8.19 -5.67 1.52
CA PHE A 165 -7.76 -6.97 0.99
C PHE A 165 -6.83 -6.82 -0.22
N ARG A 166 -7.21 -6.02 -1.24
CA ARG A 166 -6.36 -5.76 -2.42
C ARG A 166 -5.02 -5.14 -2.03
N ARG A 167 -5.03 -4.15 -1.14
CA ARG A 167 -3.80 -3.52 -0.63
C ARG A 167 -2.89 -4.52 0.06
N ARG A 168 -3.45 -5.46 0.84
CA ARG A 168 -2.68 -6.52 1.50
C ARG A 168 -2.15 -7.55 0.51
N LEU A 169 -2.94 -7.89 -0.50
CA LEU A 169 -2.54 -8.82 -1.56
C LEU A 169 -1.34 -8.29 -2.35
N ALA A 170 -1.26 -6.98 -2.59
CA ALA A 170 -0.09 -6.36 -3.24
C ALA A 170 1.25 -6.60 -2.50
N PHE A 171 1.22 -6.98 -1.21
CA PHE A 171 2.43 -7.33 -0.46
C PHE A 171 2.77 -8.83 -0.52
N SER A 172 1.95 -9.70 -1.13
CA SER A 172 2.15 -11.15 -1.07
C SER A 172 3.50 -11.59 -1.65
N GLU A 173 3.86 -11.09 -2.85
CA GLU A 173 5.11 -11.44 -3.51
C GLU A 173 6.33 -11.00 -2.69
N ALA A 174 6.29 -9.78 -2.15
CA ALA A 174 7.33 -9.25 -1.28
C ALA A 174 7.44 -10.05 0.03
N MET A 175 6.30 -10.44 0.63
CA MET A 175 6.26 -11.27 1.83
C MET A 175 6.86 -12.65 1.59
N ASP A 176 6.53 -13.28 0.47
CA ASP A 176 7.02 -14.61 0.10
C ASP A 176 8.52 -14.60 -0.15
N ALA A 177 9.03 -13.59 -0.86
CA ALA A 177 10.46 -13.40 -1.08
C ALA A 177 11.23 -13.27 0.24
N LEU A 178 10.70 -12.49 1.18
CA LEU A 178 11.31 -12.30 2.49
C LEU A 178 11.24 -13.55 3.37
N GLN A 179 10.15 -14.31 3.31
CA GLN A 179 10.03 -15.57 4.03
C GLN A 179 11.00 -16.63 3.52
N LYS A 180 11.22 -16.72 2.20
CA LYS A 180 12.26 -17.58 1.60
C LYS A 180 13.66 -17.25 2.10
N LEU A 181 13.92 -15.99 2.44
CA LEU A 181 15.16 -15.51 3.06
C LEU A 181 15.17 -15.65 4.59
N ASN A 182 14.25 -16.43 5.18
CA ASN A 182 14.09 -16.64 6.62
C ASN A 182 13.79 -15.39 7.45
N PHE A 183 13.28 -14.31 6.81
CA PHE A 183 12.78 -13.16 7.55
C PHE A 183 11.37 -13.43 8.08
N ARG A 184 11.17 -13.20 9.38
CA ARG A 184 9.82 -13.14 9.96
C ARG A 184 9.12 -11.87 9.44
N THR A 185 8.07 -12.08 8.67
CA THR A 185 7.28 -10.98 8.09
C THR A 185 5.87 -10.95 8.68
N PHE A 186 5.38 -9.74 8.96
CA PHE A 186 4.04 -9.53 9.48
C PHE A 186 3.45 -8.26 8.88
N LEU A 187 2.18 -8.33 8.48
CA LEU A 187 1.45 -7.20 7.93
C LEU A 187 0.46 -6.65 8.97
N LEU A 188 0.75 -5.47 9.48
CA LEU A 188 -0.13 -4.72 10.38
C LEU A 188 -1.31 -4.13 9.59
N TYR A 189 -2.43 -3.94 10.29
CA TYR A 189 -3.57 -3.22 9.73
C TYR A 189 -3.21 -1.74 9.40
N PRO A 190 -3.74 -1.18 8.30
CA PRO A 190 -4.52 -1.85 7.25
C PRO A 190 -3.65 -2.72 6.32
N ALA A 191 -2.49 -2.22 5.89
CA ALA A 191 -1.52 -2.98 5.08
C ALA A 191 -0.10 -2.39 5.27
N LYS A 192 0.47 -2.54 6.47
CA LYS A 192 1.81 -2.00 6.81
C LYS A 192 2.78 -3.14 7.15
N LEU A 193 3.82 -3.30 6.35
CA LEU A 193 4.83 -4.34 6.57
C LEU A 193 5.69 -3.99 7.78
N LYS A 194 5.57 -4.76 8.87
CA LYS A 194 6.44 -4.61 10.04
C LYS A 194 7.71 -5.40 9.81
N HIS A 195 8.82 -4.69 9.62
CA HIS A 195 10.08 -5.37 9.50
C HIS A 195 11.25 -4.61 10.17
N ARG A 196 11.63 -5.06 11.37
CA ARG A 196 12.65 -4.42 12.21
C ARG A 196 14.09 -4.82 11.85
N ARG A 197 14.36 -5.74 10.91
CA ARG A 197 15.72 -6.22 10.57
C ARG A 197 16.23 -5.81 9.18
N ILE A 198 15.41 -5.88 8.13
CA ILE A 198 15.68 -5.42 6.75
C ILE A 198 16.12 -3.96 6.69
N LEU A 199 15.46 -3.04 7.41
CA LEU A 199 15.90 -1.63 7.44
C LEU A 199 17.35 -1.52 7.94
N TRP A 200 17.70 -2.22 9.02
CA TRP A 200 19.07 -2.24 9.54
C TRP A 200 20.04 -2.98 8.63
N ALA A 201 19.61 -4.05 7.97
CA ALA A 201 20.43 -4.83 7.05
C ALA A 201 20.75 -4.03 5.77
N GLY A 202 19.74 -3.36 5.17
CA GLY A 202 19.92 -2.48 4.02
C GLY A 202 20.80 -1.28 4.34
N LEU A 203 20.62 -0.70 5.54
CA LEU A 203 21.44 0.42 6.00
C LEU A 203 22.89 0.02 6.28
N THR A 204 23.10 -1.16 6.87
CA THR A 204 24.44 -1.71 7.10
C THR A 204 25.12 -2.06 5.78
N ALA A 205 24.39 -2.59 4.79
CA ALA A 205 24.91 -2.86 3.46
C ALA A 205 25.29 -1.57 2.71
N ALA A 206 24.44 -0.54 2.74
CA ALA A 206 24.71 0.75 2.12
C ALA A 206 25.93 1.45 2.75
N LYS A 207 26.03 1.44 4.09
CA LYS A 207 27.22 1.95 4.80
C LYS A 207 28.49 1.20 4.43
N LYS A 208 28.44 -0.14 4.37
CA LYS A 208 29.59 -0.97 3.97
C LYS A 208 30.00 -0.70 2.53
N MET A 209 29.05 -0.55 1.60
CA MET A 209 29.35 -0.23 0.21
C MET A 209 30.05 1.12 0.06
N LEU A 210 29.65 2.15 0.82
CA LEU A 210 30.34 3.45 0.79
C LEU A 210 31.72 3.41 1.44
N ALA A 211 31.88 2.70 2.56
CA ALA A 211 33.17 2.55 3.22
C ALA A 211 34.18 1.80 2.35
N LEU A 212 33.74 0.73 1.68
CA LEU A 212 34.58 -0.05 0.75
C LEU A 212 34.94 0.76 -0.50
N ARG A 213 34.02 1.58 -1.02
CA ARG A 213 34.26 2.46 -2.17
C ARG A 213 35.21 3.63 -1.88
N TRP A 214 35.52 3.90 -0.60
CA TRP A 214 36.45 4.93 -0.17
C TRP A 214 37.84 4.39 0.23
N GLN A 215 38.21 3.18 -0.22
CA GLN A 215 39.57 2.65 -0.02
C GLN A 215 40.50 3.07 -1.16
N PRO A 216 41.77 3.46 -0.89
CA PRO A 216 42.74 3.76 -1.95
C PRO A 216 43.10 2.52 -2.78
N PRO A 217 43.31 2.65 -4.11
CA PRO A 217 43.07 3.83 -4.94
C PRO A 217 41.56 4.07 -5.12
N HIS A 218 41.10 5.27 -4.76
CA HIS A 218 39.68 5.61 -4.73
C HIS A 218 39.08 5.56 -6.14
N SER A 219 37.98 4.82 -6.31
CA SER A 219 37.29 4.71 -7.61
C SER A 219 36.23 5.79 -7.85
N LEU A 220 35.86 6.56 -6.82
CA LEU A 220 34.82 7.58 -6.87
C LEU A 220 35.36 8.96 -6.49
N ALA A 221 34.90 9.98 -7.21
CA ALA A 221 35.15 11.36 -6.85
C ALA A 221 34.52 11.68 -5.47
N TRP A 222 35.24 12.45 -4.65
CA TRP A 222 34.81 12.85 -3.30
C TRP A 222 33.38 13.37 -3.25
N GLN A 223 32.97 14.15 -4.26
CA GLN A 223 31.66 14.76 -4.33
C GLN A 223 30.53 13.74 -4.52
N GLN A 224 30.76 12.71 -5.33
CA GLN A 224 29.81 11.61 -5.52
C GLN A 224 29.70 10.76 -4.25
N TRP A 225 30.84 10.47 -3.61
CA TRP A 225 30.86 9.76 -2.34
C TRP A 225 30.11 10.52 -1.23
N ALA A 226 30.36 11.82 -1.10
CA ALA A 226 29.75 12.65 -0.07
C ALA A 226 28.24 12.85 -0.27
N ASN A 227 27.78 12.93 -1.53
CA ASN A 227 26.34 12.95 -1.84
C ASN A 227 25.65 11.64 -1.44
N SER A 228 26.23 10.49 -1.80
CA SER A 228 25.68 9.20 -1.39
C SER A 228 25.72 9.00 0.13
N PHE A 229 26.74 9.52 0.81
CA PHE A 229 26.80 9.50 2.27
C PHE A 229 25.70 10.36 2.90
N LEU A 230 25.42 11.53 2.33
CA LEU A 230 24.36 12.43 2.79
C LEU A 230 22.96 11.80 2.63
N GLU A 231 22.71 11.08 1.53
CA GLU A 231 21.47 10.31 1.33
C GLU A 231 21.28 9.24 2.42
N ILE A 232 22.35 8.55 2.82
CA ILE A 232 22.29 7.59 3.93
C ILE A 232 21.96 8.29 5.24
N VAL A 233 22.64 9.40 5.58
CA VAL A 233 22.38 10.15 6.82
C VAL A 233 20.92 10.65 6.86
N LEU A 234 20.39 11.13 5.73
CA LEU A 234 18.99 11.54 5.61
C LEU A 234 18.02 10.37 5.81
N MET A 235 18.37 9.19 5.28
CA MET A 235 17.62 7.96 5.48
C MET A 235 17.65 7.53 6.95
N GLU A 236 18.81 7.59 7.64
CA GLU A 236 18.93 7.27 9.07
C GLU A 236 18.10 8.20 9.95
N TRP A 237 18.13 9.50 9.65
CA TRP A 237 17.32 10.49 10.35
C TRP A 237 15.82 10.24 10.18
N SER A 238 15.38 9.95 8.96
CA SER A 238 13.98 9.61 8.66
C SER A 238 13.54 8.33 9.39
N VAL A 239 14.39 7.31 9.43
CA VAL A 239 14.14 6.05 10.14
C VAL A 239 14.07 6.28 11.66
N ALA A 240 14.97 7.09 12.22
CA ALA A 240 14.94 7.45 13.64
C ALA A 240 13.64 8.19 14.03
N ARG A 241 13.16 9.08 13.15
CA ARG A 241 11.88 9.78 13.33
C ARG A 241 10.69 8.83 13.26
N MET A 242 10.68 7.92 12.29
CA MET A 242 9.62 6.91 12.11
C MET A 242 9.51 5.93 13.30
N HIS A 243 10.61 5.66 13.99
CA HIS A 243 10.64 4.77 15.16
C HIS A 243 10.52 5.50 16.51
N GLY A 244 10.24 6.81 16.51
CA GLY A 244 10.00 7.57 17.74
C GLY A 244 11.25 7.71 18.63
N ALA A 245 12.43 7.91 18.02
CA ALA A 245 13.66 8.14 18.76
C ALA A 245 13.57 9.41 19.65
N ASN A 246 14.34 9.42 20.73
CA ASN A 246 14.38 10.55 21.68
C ASN A 246 14.77 11.86 20.96
N HIS A 247 14.24 13.00 21.42
CA HIS A 247 14.45 14.32 20.83
C HIS A 247 15.94 14.67 20.69
N LYS A 248 16.77 14.30 21.67
CA LYS A 248 18.24 14.48 21.61
C LYS A 248 18.88 13.73 20.44
N THR A 249 18.40 12.52 20.14
CA THR A 249 18.89 11.70 19.04
C THR A 249 18.49 12.30 17.69
N LEU A 250 17.26 12.84 17.58
CA LEU A 250 16.80 13.51 16.35
C LEU A 250 17.58 14.81 16.06
N GLN A 251 17.88 15.60 17.09
CA GLN A 251 18.72 16.80 16.96
C GLN A 251 20.16 16.46 16.57
N GLY A 252 20.73 15.37 17.11
CA GLY A 252 22.06 14.91 16.73
C GLY A 252 22.17 14.55 15.24
N TRP A 253 21.16 13.85 14.71
CA TRP A 253 21.10 13.50 13.28
C TRP A 253 20.86 14.72 12.38
N GLU A 254 20.02 15.66 12.81
CA GLU A 254 19.80 16.92 12.08
C GLU A 254 21.09 17.77 12.00
N ALA A 255 21.82 17.87 13.11
CA ALA A 255 23.12 18.55 13.15
C ALA A 255 24.16 17.86 12.26
N ALA A 256 24.22 16.52 12.29
CA ALA A 256 25.12 15.74 11.43
C ALA A 256 24.81 15.95 9.94
N HIS A 257 23.53 15.94 9.56
CA HIS A 257 23.11 16.21 8.19
C HIS A 257 23.49 17.64 7.74
N LYS A 258 23.26 18.65 8.58
CA LYS A 258 23.61 20.05 8.29
C LYS A 258 25.13 20.22 8.09
N LEU A 259 25.93 19.63 8.96
CA LEU A 259 27.40 19.70 8.89
C LEU A 259 27.97 19.04 7.64
N VAL A 260 27.44 17.86 7.25
CA VAL A 260 27.87 17.17 6.03
C VAL A 260 27.44 17.97 4.80
N LYS A 261 26.22 18.51 4.79
CA LYS A 261 25.71 19.35 3.69
C LYS A 261 26.55 20.60 3.48
N GLU A 262 26.93 21.29 4.56
CA GLU A 262 27.79 22.47 4.50
C GLU A 262 29.16 22.14 3.91
N ARG A 263 29.78 21.02 4.30
CA ARG A 263 31.08 20.58 3.74
C ARG A 263 31.01 20.23 2.25
N VAL A 264 29.93 19.61 1.80
CA VAL A 264 29.72 19.31 0.36
C VAL A 264 29.55 20.58 -0.46
N GLN A 265 28.94 21.62 0.11
CA GLN A 265 28.75 22.91 -0.55
C GLN A 265 30.01 23.79 -0.57
N HIS A 266 30.83 23.74 0.48
CA HIS A 266 32.08 24.51 0.58
C HIS A 266 33.27 23.88 -0.16
N GLY A 267 33.26 22.57 -0.45
CA GLY A 267 34.26 21.93 -1.32
C GLY A 267 34.12 22.27 -2.82
N ARG A 268 33.44 23.38 -3.16
CA ARG A 268 33.27 23.92 -4.52
C ARG A 268 34.24 25.07 -4.85
N SER A 269 35.15 25.42 -3.95
CA SER A 269 36.22 26.41 -4.16
C SER A 269 37.54 25.74 -4.49
#